data_AF-A0A351UT75-F1
#
_entry.id   AF-A0A351UT75-F1
#
_cell.length_a   1.000
_cell.length_b   1.000
_cell.length_c   1.000
_cell.angle_alpha   90.00
_cell.angle_beta   90.00
_cell.angle_gamma   90.00
#
_symmetry.space_group_name_H-M   'P 1'
#
loop_
_entity.id
_entity.type
_entity.pdbx_description
1 polymer ?
#
loop_
_entity_poly.entity_id
_entity_poly.type
_entity_poly.pdbx_seq_one_letter_code
_entity_poly.pdbx_strand_id
1 'polypeptide(L)'
;MYEDKIVLCGANSYEQKYYLNPDFDNLPDRIKDELKIMCVLYTEDVGGILTLVFEEDGELCFEVTSEEFDPRFDEIGSRLKIRQLQNTKQELLEALQIYYKVFFLGIDPEEME
;
A
#
# COMPACT_ATOMS: atom_id res chain seq x y z
N MET A 1 19.27 2.15 -8.51
CA MET A 1 18.39 2.51 -9.65
C MET A 1 16.90 2.32 -9.34
N TYR A 2 16.50 2.24 -8.07
CA TYR A 2 15.21 2.71 -7.54
C TYR A 2 15.50 3.05 -6.07
N GLU A 3 16.06 4.23 -5.82
CA GLU A 3 16.37 4.73 -4.45
C GLU A 3 15.36 5.81 -4.02
N ASP A 4 14.19 5.82 -4.68
CA ASP A 4 13.27 6.95 -4.69
C ASP A 4 11.86 6.56 -4.20
N LYS A 5 11.62 5.27 -3.89
CA LYS A 5 10.35 4.79 -3.34
C LYS A 5 10.53 4.23 -1.94
N ILE A 6 9.61 4.58 -1.04
CA ILE A 6 9.57 4.06 0.33
C ILE A 6 8.42 3.07 0.47
N VAL A 7 8.74 1.82 0.82
CA VAL A 7 7.71 0.80 1.09
C VAL A 7 7.01 1.11 2.40
N LEU A 8 5.68 1.21 2.38
CA LEU A 8 4.84 1.30 3.59
C LEU A 8 4.57 -0.09 4.16
N CYS A 9 3.94 -0.95 3.36
CA CYS A 9 3.61 -2.32 3.74
C CYS A 9 3.38 -3.20 2.52
N GLY A 10 3.33 -4.51 2.70
CA GLY A 10 2.99 -5.43 1.64
C GLY A 10 2.51 -6.79 2.14
N ALA A 11 1.74 -7.47 1.31
CA ALA A 11 1.30 -8.84 1.53
C ALA A 11 1.73 -9.74 0.36
N ASN A 12 2.08 -10.98 0.67
CA ASN A 12 2.49 -11.98 -0.29
C ASN A 12 1.61 -13.23 -0.09
N SER A 13 0.79 -13.56 -1.09
CA SER A 13 -0.09 -14.75 -1.07
C SER A 13 0.68 -16.07 -1.13
N TYR A 14 1.81 -16.11 -1.85
CA TYR A 14 2.61 -17.32 -2.04
C TYR A 14 3.25 -17.77 -0.72
N GLU A 15 3.75 -16.80 0.06
CA GLU A 15 4.42 -17.03 1.35
C GLU A 15 3.49 -16.87 2.55
N GLN A 16 2.26 -16.39 2.34
CA GLN A 16 1.29 -16.04 3.39
C GLN A 16 1.88 -15.10 4.45
N LYS A 17 2.61 -14.08 3.99
CA LYS A 17 3.31 -13.11 4.84
C LYS A 17 2.79 -11.70 4.63
N TYR A 18 2.74 -10.96 5.72
CA TYR A 18 2.52 -9.52 5.73
C TYR A 18 3.74 -8.84 6.33
N TYR A 19 4.15 -7.74 5.72
CA TYR A 19 5.23 -6.87 6.15
C TYR A 19 4.72 -5.44 6.32
N LEU A 20 5.09 -4.81 7.43
CA LEU A 20 4.97 -3.37 7.66
C LEU A 20 6.38 -2.82 7.83
N ASN A 21 6.70 -1.72 7.15
CA ASN A 21 8.01 -1.09 7.29
C ASN A 21 8.16 -0.49 8.71
N PRO A 22 9.24 -0.83 9.45
CA PRO A 22 9.51 -0.30 10.80
C PRO A 22 9.51 1.23 10.91
N ASP A 23 9.81 1.97 9.83
CA ASP A 23 9.72 3.43 9.83
C ASP A 23 8.30 3.96 10.14
N PHE A 24 7.30 3.11 9.91
CA PHE A 24 5.88 3.39 10.14
C PHE A 24 5.35 2.75 11.43
N ASP A 25 6.22 2.30 12.34
CA ASP A 25 5.80 1.74 13.63
C ASP A 25 5.11 2.77 14.54
N ASN A 26 5.21 4.06 14.24
CA ASN A 26 4.48 5.10 14.98
C ASN A 26 3.02 5.27 14.52
N LEU A 27 2.59 4.60 13.45
CA LEU A 27 1.18 4.63 13.04
C LEU A 27 0.28 4.06 14.15
N PRO A 28 -0.94 4.58 14.32
CA PRO A 28 -1.90 4.01 15.26
C PRO A 28 -2.18 2.54 14.96
N ASP A 29 -2.33 1.70 15.98
CA ASP A 29 -2.55 0.25 15.81
C ASP A 29 -3.75 -0.05 14.92
N ARG A 30 -4.83 0.74 15.03
CA ARG A 30 -6.01 0.61 14.18
C ARG A 30 -5.68 0.77 12.68
N ILE A 31 -4.78 1.70 12.34
CA ILE A 31 -4.35 1.94 10.95
C ILE A 31 -3.49 0.78 10.46
N LYS A 32 -2.57 0.29 11.30
CA LYS A 32 -1.74 -0.88 10.99
C LYS A 32 -2.59 -2.14 10.75
N ASP A 33 -3.58 -2.37 11.61
CA ASP A 33 -4.52 -3.48 11.47
C ASP A 33 -5.34 -3.36 10.19
N GLU A 34 -5.83 -2.15 9.87
CA GLU A 34 -6.59 -1.91 8.65
C GLU A 34 -5.75 -2.12 7.38
N LEU A 35 -4.50 -1.66 7.36
CA LEU A 35 -3.54 -1.92 6.29
C LEU A 35 -3.29 -3.42 6.12
N LYS A 36 -3.06 -4.14 7.23
CA LYS A 36 -2.84 -5.58 7.21
C LYS A 36 -4.05 -6.33 6.67
N ILE A 37 -5.24 -6.04 7.19
CA ILE A 37 -6.50 -6.66 6.73
C ILE A 37 -6.69 -6.40 5.24
N MET A 38 -6.52 -5.15 4.80
CA MET A 38 -6.67 -4.77 3.41
C MET A 38 -5.71 -5.53 2.49
N CYS A 39 -4.41 -5.55 2.82
CA CYS A 39 -3.40 -6.18 1.97
C CYS A 39 -3.59 -7.70 1.91
N VAL A 40 -3.83 -8.33 3.06
CA VAL A 40 -4.05 -9.77 3.12
C VAL A 40 -5.31 -10.16 2.36
N LEU A 41 -6.45 -9.49 2.61
CA LEU A 41 -7.70 -9.79 1.89
C LEU A 41 -7.57 -9.60 0.38
N TYR A 42 -6.82 -8.58 -0.06
CA TYR A 42 -6.54 -8.40 -1.47
C TYR A 42 -5.80 -9.62 -2.05
N THR A 43 -4.67 -10.01 -1.44
CA THR A 43 -3.85 -11.12 -1.97
C THR A 43 -4.52 -12.47 -1.83
N GLU A 44 -5.42 -12.65 -0.86
CA GLU A 44 -6.25 -13.86 -0.74
C GLU A 44 -7.30 -13.94 -1.86
N ASP A 45 -7.88 -12.81 -2.28
CA ASP A 45 -8.91 -12.77 -3.32
C ASP A 45 -8.33 -12.93 -4.74
N VAL A 46 -7.18 -12.31 -5.03
CA VAL A 46 -6.65 -12.22 -6.40
C VAL A 46 -5.28 -12.87 -6.59
N GLY A 47 -4.62 -13.36 -5.52
CA GLY A 47 -3.25 -13.88 -5.58
C GLY A 47 -2.19 -12.79 -5.69
N GLY A 48 -0.97 -13.18 -6.03
CA GLY A 48 0.16 -12.26 -6.22
C GLY A 48 0.70 -11.65 -4.93
N ILE A 49 1.46 -10.59 -5.11
CA ILE A 49 2.08 -9.76 -4.07
C ILE A 49 1.55 -8.34 -4.26
N LEU A 50 0.98 -7.78 -3.20
CA LEU A 50 0.58 -6.38 -3.14
C LEU A 50 1.57 -5.62 -2.26
N THR A 51 2.11 -4.52 -2.77
CA THR A 51 2.96 -3.59 -2.02
C THR A 51 2.36 -2.19 -2.10
N LEU A 52 2.27 -1.51 -0.96
CA LEU A 52 1.96 -0.09 -0.90
C LEU A 52 3.28 0.67 -0.76
N VAL A 53 3.52 1.61 -1.65
CA VAL A 53 4.76 2.39 -1.73
C VAL A 53 4.44 3.88 -1.81
N PHE A 54 5.24 4.69 -1.13
CA PHE A 54 5.27 6.13 -1.37
C PHE A 54 6.30 6.45 -2.44
N GLU A 55 5.88 7.22 -3.44
CA GLU A 55 6.76 7.84 -4.44
C GLU A 55 7.48 9.06 -3.84
N GLU A 56 8.46 9.63 -4.57
CA GLU A 56 9.26 10.79 -4.13
C GLU A 56 8.41 12.02 -3.78
N ASP A 57 7.30 12.22 -4.51
CA ASP A 57 6.38 13.34 -4.31
C ASP A 57 5.36 13.08 -3.17
N GLY A 58 5.44 11.92 -2.53
CA GLY A 58 4.56 11.47 -1.48
C GLY A 58 3.21 10.92 -1.96
N GLU A 59 3.06 10.62 -3.25
CA GLU A 59 1.92 9.83 -3.74
C GLU A 59 2.00 8.38 -3.22
N LEU A 60 0.86 7.84 -2.76
CA LEU A 60 0.75 6.46 -2.30
C LEU A 60 0.25 5.56 -3.43
N CYS A 61 1.13 4.69 -3.91
CA CYS A 61 0.88 3.79 -5.04
C CYS A 61 0.67 2.34 -4.58
N PHE A 62 -0.19 1.63 -5.32
CA PHE A 62 -0.34 0.18 -5.21
C PHE A 62 0.50 -0.49 -6.29
N GLU A 63 1.54 -1.22 -5.89
CA GLU A 63 2.34 -2.05 -6.77
C GLU A 63 1.94 -3.51 -6.63
N VAL A 64 1.56 -4.13 -7.75
CA VAL A 64 1.19 -5.54 -7.80
C VAL A 64 2.21 -6.28 -8.62
N THR A 65 2.74 -7.36 -8.06
CA THR A 65 3.66 -8.27 -8.74
C THR A 65 3.17 -9.69 -8.62
N SER A 66 3.47 -10.51 -9.62
CA SER A 66 3.15 -11.94 -9.65
C SER A 66 4.27 -12.69 -10.35
N GLU A 67 4.31 -14.01 -10.17
CA GLU A 67 5.22 -14.86 -10.95
C GLU A 67 4.82 -14.85 -12.44
N GLU A 68 5.80 -14.98 -13.33
CA GLU A 68 5.54 -15.09 -14.76
C GLU A 68 4.65 -16.32 -15.04
N PHE A 69 3.52 -16.09 -15.74
CA PHE A 69 2.51 -17.10 -16.03
C PHE A 69 1.85 -17.72 -14.78
N ASP A 70 1.66 -16.95 -13.71
CA ASP A 70 0.97 -17.43 -12.49
C ASP A 70 -0.53 -17.74 -12.76
N PRO A 71 -0.96 -19.01 -12.70
CA PRO A 71 -2.37 -19.37 -12.87
C PRO A 71 -3.23 -19.02 -11.65
N ARG A 72 -2.62 -18.67 -10.51
CA ARG A 72 -3.32 -18.28 -9.28
C ARG A 72 -3.61 -16.78 -9.21
N PHE A 73 -2.93 -15.98 -10.03
CA PHE A 73 -3.12 -14.54 -10.07
C PHE A 73 -4.26 -14.16 -11.04
N ASP A 74 -5.28 -13.48 -10.53
CA ASP A 74 -6.34 -12.89 -11.33
C ASP A 74 -6.00 -11.43 -11.66
N GLU A 75 -5.41 -11.21 -12.84
CA GLU A 75 -5.02 -9.86 -13.30
C GLU A 75 -6.23 -8.92 -13.47
N ILE A 76 -7.38 -9.43 -13.91
CA ILE A 76 -8.57 -8.60 -14.12
C ILE A 76 -9.17 -8.22 -12.76
N GLY A 77 -9.34 -9.22 -11.88
CA GLY A 77 -9.80 -9.03 -10.52
C GLY A 77 -8.90 -8.07 -9.74
N SER A 78 -7.58 -8.20 -9.88
CA SER A 78 -6.57 -7.32 -9.30
C SER A 78 -6.82 -5.85 -9.63
N ARG A 79 -7.02 -5.52 -10.91
CA ARG A 79 -7.29 -4.13 -11.37
C ARG A 79 -8.62 -3.59 -10.83
N LEU A 80 -9.67 -4.42 -10.82
CA LEU A 80 -10.97 -4.02 -10.28
C LEU A 80 -10.91 -3.78 -8.77
N LYS A 81 -10.20 -4.65 -8.05
CA LYS A 81 -10.04 -4.59 -6.59
C LYS A 81 -9.21 -3.39 -6.17
N ILE A 82 -8.14 -3.05 -6.91
CA ILE A 82 -7.38 -1.80 -6.67
C ILE A 82 -8.30 -0.59 -6.78
N ARG A 83 -9.09 -0.48 -7.85
CA ARG A 83 -10.04 0.63 -8.01
C ARG A 83 -11.07 0.67 -6.88
N GLN A 84 -11.54 -0.49 -6.43
CA GLN A 84 -12.45 -0.58 -5.29
C GLN A 84 -11.77 -0.09 -4.00
N LEU A 85 -10.52 -0.47 -3.74
CA LEU A 85 -9.76 -0.02 -2.57
C LEU A 85 -9.52 1.49 -2.62
N GLN A 86 -9.11 2.03 -3.77
CA GLN A 86 -8.95 3.47 -3.96
C GLN A 86 -10.23 4.25 -3.62
N ASN A 87 -11.40 3.73 -3.99
CA ASN A 87 -12.68 4.36 -3.68
C ASN A 87 -13.15 4.14 -2.23
N THR A 88 -12.99 2.92 -1.69
CA THR A 88 -13.57 2.54 -0.37
C THR A 88 -12.65 2.85 0.80
N LYS A 89 -11.35 3.01 0.54
CA LYS A 89 -10.31 3.36 1.52
C LYS A 89 -9.72 4.74 1.26
N GLN A 90 -10.41 5.59 0.50
CA GLN A 90 -9.93 6.92 0.12
C GLN A 90 -9.45 7.71 1.34
N GLU A 91 -10.26 7.83 2.40
CA GLU A 91 -9.90 8.56 3.62
C GLU A 91 -8.62 8.03 4.29
N LEU A 92 -8.44 6.70 4.32
CA LEU A 92 -7.25 6.05 4.87
C LEU A 92 -6.02 6.37 4.02
N LEU A 93 -6.13 6.23 2.70
CA LEU A 93 -5.02 6.45 1.77
C LEU A 93 -4.61 7.93 1.75
N GLU A 94 -5.57 8.85 1.76
CA GLU A 94 -5.33 10.29 1.86
C GLU A 94 -4.64 10.66 3.17
N ALA A 95 -5.12 10.13 4.31
CA ALA A 95 -4.50 10.35 5.60
C ALA A 95 -3.05 9.84 5.65
N LEU A 96 -2.76 8.70 5.02
CA LEU A 96 -1.41 8.15 4.92
C LEU A 96 -0.49 9.00 4.05
N GLN A 97 -0.99 9.54 2.92
CA GLN A 97 -0.23 10.48 2.09
C GLN A 97 0.11 11.75 2.84
N ILE A 98 -0.87 12.35 3.54
CA ILE A 98 -0.64 13.55 4.36
C ILE A 98 0.40 13.25 5.45
N TYR A 99 0.23 12.13 6.15
CA TYR A 99 1.19 11.69 7.16
C TYR A 99 2.61 11.59 6.58
N TYR A 100 2.78 10.92 5.45
CA TYR A 100 4.10 10.78 4.84
C TYR A 100 4.69 12.15 4.44
N LYS A 101 3.91 12.98 3.75
CA LYS A 101 4.36 14.30 3.31
C LYS A 101 4.76 15.22 4.47
N VAL A 102 4.02 15.20 5.58
CA VAL A 102 4.32 16.03 6.76
C VAL A 102 5.50 15.48 7.55
N PHE A 103 5.49 14.18 7.87
CA PHE A 103 6.49 13.60 8.79
C PHE A 103 7.79 13.16 8.12
N PHE A 104 7.78 12.84 6.82
CA PHE A 104 8.96 12.37 6.08
C PHE A 104 9.48 13.41 5.10
N LEU A 105 8.61 14.10 4.36
CA LEU A 105 9.04 15.14 3.41
C LEU A 105 9.14 16.54 4.04
N GLY A 106 8.59 16.74 5.24
CA GLY A 106 8.63 18.03 5.94
C GLY A 106 7.81 19.12 5.24
N ILE A 107 6.80 18.74 4.45
CA ILE A 107 5.87 19.69 3.83
C ILE A 107 4.97 20.25 4.92
N ASP A 108 4.90 21.57 5.03
CA ASP A 108 4.00 22.22 5.97
C ASP A 108 2.54 21.92 5.58
N PRO A 109 1.68 21.46 6.51
CA PRO A 109 0.28 21.17 6.20
C PRO A 109 -0.49 22.38 5.65
N GLU A 110 -0.03 23.59 5.97
CA GLU A 110 -0.60 24.86 5.51
C GLU A 110 -0.25 25.17 4.04
N GLU A 111 0.80 24.55 3.48
CA GLU A 111 1.21 24.70 2.07
C GLU A 111 0.52 23.67 1.15
N MET A 112 -0.23 22.73 1.72
CA MET A 112 -1.03 21.74 0.99
C MET A 112 -2.40 22.32 0.61
N GLU A 113 -2.42 23.35 -0.25
CA GLU A 113 -3.64 23.92 -0.85
C GLU A 113 -4.15 23.13 -2.07
#